data_AF-A0AAN8K3P5-F1
#
_entry.id   AF-A0AAN8K3P5-F1
#
_cell.length_a   1.000
_cell.length_b   1.000
_cell.length_c   1.000
_cell.angle_alpha   90.00
_cell.angle_beta   90.00
_cell.angle_gamma   90.00
#
_symmetry.space_group_name_H-M   'P 1'
#
loop_
_entity.id
_entity.type
_entity.pdbx_description
1 polymer ?
#
loop_
_entity_poly.entity_id
_entity_poly.type
_entity_poly.pdbx_seq_one_letter_code
_entity_poly.pdbx_strand_id
1 'polypeptide(L)'
;MDNKMVSGNFLTVPGLKYHTFCAQMCSKYSNCYSFFYDVTDYSCFLHDDVYTTSTTSHPSTTRYYVSDSRVPSTAVTTEQQTTEAETATTTPTTTTTTTTTTTVPPPVCTTGFTSTSGYCFLISTIKRSWTSARTSCRGYGNADLLVIDSSTKQTFFNNYMKNNGHLNSYHFGVHHIYSNGNFELVDGRTQATATFTYWGTGEPNNIDGPDLCGFINWKNSVTELRWNDGACTYQDYYICEVNMS
;
A
#
# COMPACT_ATOMS: atom_id res chain seq x y z
N MET A 1 -33.78 -24.33 -19.94
CA MET A 1 -33.34 -24.82 -18.62
C MET A 1 -32.75 -23.65 -17.90
N ASP A 2 -33.49 -23.15 -16.93
CA ASP A 2 -33.17 -21.98 -16.11
C ASP A 2 -31.92 -22.22 -15.26
N ASN A 3 -31.05 -21.22 -15.19
CA ASN A 3 -30.24 -21.01 -14.01
C ASN A 3 -30.55 -19.60 -13.49
N LYS A 4 -31.54 -19.54 -12.60
CA LYS A 4 -31.84 -18.35 -11.79
C LYS A 4 -30.62 -18.07 -10.91
N MET A 5 -29.89 -16.99 -11.19
CA MET A 5 -29.10 -16.36 -10.15
C MET A 5 -30.04 -15.56 -9.26
N VAL A 6 -30.09 -15.99 -8.00
CA VAL A 6 -30.82 -15.35 -6.92
C VAL A 6 -30.33 -13.90 -6.80
N SER A 7 -31.27 -12.96 -6.79
CA SER A 7 -31.02 -11.55 -6.46
C SER A 7 -30.61 -11.43 -5.00
N GLY A 8 -29.30 -11.51 -4.75
CA GLY A 8 -28.72 -11.03 -3.50
C GLY A 8 -28.64 -9.51 -3.56
N ASN A 9 -29.24 -8.81 -2.59
CA ASN A 9 -29.00 -7.39 -2.38
C ASN A 9 -27.50 -7.17 -2.20
N PHE A 10 -26.82 -6.70 -3.25
CA PHE A 10 -25.51 -6.08 -3.10
C PHE A 10 -25.73 -4.85 -2.24
N LEU A 11 -25.37 -4.94 -0.96
CA LEU A 11 -25.09 -3.77 -0.15
C LEU A 11 -24.15 -2.90 -0.99
N THR A 12 -24.64 -1.77 -1.48
CA THR A 12 -23.84 -0.86 -2.30
C THR A 12 -22.80 -0.24 -1.38
N VAL A 13 -21.67 -0.91 -1.19
CA VAL A 13 -20.50 -0.33 -0.53
C VAL A 13 -20.10 0.86 -1.42
N PRO A 14 -20.26 2.11 -0.96
CA PRO A 14 -20.07 3.28 -1.81
C PRO A 14 -18.72 3.24 -2.52
N GLY A 15 -17.66 2.83 -1.82
CA GLY A 15 -16.29 2.72 -2.35
C GLY A 15 -16.10 1.75 -3.53
N LEU A 16 -16.89 0.67 -3.65
CA LEU A 16 -16.71 -0.30 -4.74
C LEU A 16 -17.12 0.27 -6.10
N LYS A 17 -18.17 1.12 -6.11
CA LYS A 17 -18.62 1.81 -7.32
C LYS A 17 -17.55 2.77 -7.83
N TYR A 18 -16.92 3.50 -6.92
CA TYR A 18 -15.92 4.51 -7.27
C TYR A 18 -14.56 3.90 -7.63
N HIS A 19 -14.16 2.80 -6.99
CA HIS A 19 -12.99 2.03 -7.42
C HIS A 19 -13.17 1.49 -8.85
N THR A 20 -14.36 1.00 -9.19
CA THR A 20 -14.70 0.56 -10.55
C THR A 20 -14.66 1.73 -11.54
N PHE A 21 -15.13 2.91 -11.12
CA PHE A 21 -15.07 4.12 -11.92
C PHE A 21 -13.63 4.58 -12.21
N CYS A 22 -12.75 4.62 -11.21
CA CYS A 22 -11.34 4.97 -11.41
C CYS A 22 -10.62 3.96 -12.31
N ALA A 23 -10.92 2.66 -12.16
CA ALA A 23 -10.42 1.62 -13.06
C ALA A 23 -10.85 1.83 -14.51
N GLN A 24 -12.13 2.15 -14.73
CA GLN A 24 -12.66 2.46 -16.06
C GLN A 24 -12.00 3.70 -16.66
N MET A 25 -11.76 4.74 -15.85
CA MET A 25 -11.04 5.94 -16.28
C MET A 25 -9.61 5.60 -16.68
N CYS A 26 -8.87 4.85 -15.86
CA CYS A 26 -7.52 4.39 -16.20
C CYS A 26 -7.50 3.60 -17.51
N SER A 27 -8.45 2.67 -17.72
CA SER A 27 -8.50 1.86 -18.94
C SER A 27 -8.70 2.63 -20.25
N LYS A 28 -9.13 3.90 -20.18
CA LYS A 28 -9.26 4.77 -21.36
C LYS A 28 -7.93 5.39 -21.81
N TYR A 29 -6.90 5.37 -20.95
CA TYR A 29 -5.60 5.94 -21.24
C TYR A 29 -4.60 4.79 -21.44
N SER A 30 -4.04 4.67 -22.64
CA SER A 30 -3.10 3.60 -23.00
C SER A 30 -1.83 3.59 -22.16
N ASN A 31 -1.54 4.70 -21.47
CA ASN A 31 -0.38 4.92 -20.63
C ASN A 31 -0.71 4.92 -19.12
N CYS A 32 -1.97 4.74 -18.73
CA CYS A 32 -2.33 4.63 -17.31
C CYS A 32 -2.05 3.21 -16.82
N TYR A 33 -1.17 3.07 -15.84
CA TYR A 33 -0.75 1.77 -15.29
C TYR A 33 -1.31 1.51 -13.89
N SER A 34 -1.70 2.56 -13.17
CA SER A 34 -2.34 2.42 -11.85
C SER A 34 -3.25 3.60 -11.53
N PHE A 35 -4.14 3.40 -10.57
CA PHE A 35 -5.01 4.45 -10.06
C PHE A 35 -5.20 4.32 -8.55
N PHE A 36 -5.53 5.44 -7.91
CA PHE A 36 -5.91 5.52 -6.51
C PHE A 36 -7.25 6.24 -6.40
N TYR A 37 -8.11 5.74 -5.50
CA TYR A 37 -9.38 6.39 -5.16
C TYR A 37 -9.29 6.98 -3.76
N ASP A 38 -9.43 8.29 -3.66
CA ASP A 38 -9.50 8.97 -2.38
C ASP A 38 -10.96 9.04 -1.91
N VAL A 39 -11.20 8.38 -0.78
CA VAL A 39 -12.52 8.29 -0.15
C VAL A 39 -12.94 9.59 0.54
N THR A 40 -12.00 10.50 0.78
CA THR A 40 -12.24 11.75 1.52
C THR A 40 -12.82 12.83 0.63
N ASP A 41 -12.38 12.91 -0.62
CA ASP A 41 -12.82 13.90 -1.61
C ASP A 41 -13.48 13.27 -2.86
N TYR A 42 -13.69 11.95 -2.86
CA TYR A 42 -14.31 11.18 -3.96
C TYR A 42 -13.59 11.38 -5.30
N SER A 43 -12.26 11.45 -5.27
CA SER A 43 -11.43 11.68 -6.46
C SER A 43 -10.67 10.43 -6.92
N CYS A 44 -10.37 10.40 -8.22
CA CYS A 44 -9.51 9.41 -8.85
C CYS A 44 -8.18 10.07 -9.22
N PHE A 45 -7.09 9.47 -8.76
CA PHE A 45 -5.74 9.79 -9.18
C PHE A 45 -5.29 8.73 -10.17
N LEU A 46 -4.99 9.14 -11.40
CA LEU A 46 -4.47 8.24 -12.43
C LEU A 46 -2.95 8.46 -12.55
N HIS A 47 -2.20 7.37 -12.50
CA HIS A 47 -0.77 7.38 -12.74
C HIS A 47 -0.49 6.92 -14.17
N ASP A 48 0.17 7.81 -14.91
CA ASP A 48 0.53 7.64 -16.30
C ASP A 48 2.05 7.50 -16.46
N ASP A 49 2.51 6.47 -17.15
CA ASP A 49 3.92 6.37 -17.59
C ASP A 49 4.05 7.03 -18.96
N VAL A 50 4.64 8.23 -19.00
CA VAL A 50 5.00 8.86 -20.27
C VAL A 50 6.35 8.29 -20.71
N TYR A 51 6.34 7.19 -21.46
CA TYR A 51 7.50 6.81 -22.27
C TYR A 51 7.58 7.74 -23.49
N THR A 52 8.17 8.92 -23.33
CA THR A 52 8.72 9.63 -24.49
C THR A 52 10.07 9.01 -24.82
N THR A 53 10.27 8.61 -26.07
CA THR A 53 11.52 8.04 -26.60
C THR A 53 12.64 9.09 -26.74
N SER A 54 12.92 9.88 -25.71
CA SER A 54 13.99 10.88 -25.70
C SER A 54 14.75 10.86 -24.37
N THR A 55 16.08 10.76 -24.47
CA THR A 55 17.08 10.52 -23.43
C THR A 55 17.29 11.65 -22.42
N THR A 56 16.23 12.18 -21.83
CA THR A 56 16.30 13.17 -20.75
C THR A 56 15.24 12.85 -19.69
N SER A 57 15.62 12.88 -18.42
CA SER A 57 14.75 12.68 -17.24
C SER A 57 13.33 13.22 -17.43
N HIS A 58 12.31 12.36 -17.34
CA HIS A 58 10.90 12.72 -17.54
C HIS A 58 10.13 12.74 -16.20
N PRO A 59 9.29 13.77 -15.96
CA PRO A 59 8.42 13.81 -14.79
C PRO A 59 7.16 12.97 -15.01
N SER A 60 6.86 12.09 -14.05
CA SER A 60 5.56 11.41 -13.96
C SER A 60 4.46 12.45 -13.78
N THR A 61 3.48 12.50 -14.68
CA THR A 61 2.36 13.45 -14.57
C THR A 61 1.17 12.76 -13.92
N THR A 62 0.80 13.18 -12.70
CA THR A 62 -0.41 12.68 -12.03
C THR A 62 -1.61 13.47 -12.54
N ARG A 63 -2.65 12.77 -13.02
CA ARG A 63 -3.92 13.40 -13.42
C ARG A 63 -4.97 13.23 -12.34
N TYR A 64 -5.66 14.32 -12.01
CA TYR A 64 -6.69 14.38 -10.98
C TYR A 64 -8.09 14.50 -11.61
N TYR A 65 -9.01 13.63 -11.17
CA TYR A 65 -10.41 13.64 -11.59
C TYR A 65 -11.33 13.62 -10.36
N VAL A 66 -12.23 14.60 -10.23
CA VAL A 66 -13.28 14.60 -9.21
C VAL A 66 -14.51 13.90 -9.79
N SER A 67 -15.12 12.97 -9.03
CA SER A 67 -16.27 12.18 -9.48
C SER A 67 -17.46 13.00 -10.00
N ASP A 68 -17.62 14.25 -9.59
CA ASP A 68 -18.70 15.14 -10.04
C ASP A 68 -18.36 15.94 -11.32
N SER A 69 -17.09 15.95 -11.75
CA SER A 69 -16.61 16.68 -12.93
C SER A 69 -15.88 15.73 -13.87
N ARG A 70 -16.53 15.37 -14.97
CA ARG A 70 -15.96 14.56 -16.09
C ARG A 70 -14.86 15.30 -16.89
N VAL A 71 -14.22 16.28 -16.27
CA VAL A 71 -13.25 17.18 -16.89
C VAL A 71 -11.91 17.01 -16.15
N PRO A 72 -10.80 16.73 -16.87
CA PRO A 72 -9.48 16.69 -16.26
C PRO A 72 -9.18 18.05 -15.62
N SER A 73 -8.84 18.08 -14.33
CA SER A 73 -8.24 19.27 -13.74
C SER A 73 -6.80 19.34 -14.24
N THR A 74 -6.45 20.40 -14.97
CA THR A 74 -5.04 20.70 -15.28
C THR A 74 -4.26 20.82 -13.97
N ALA A 75 -3.12 20.15 -13.90
CA ALA A 75 -2.28 20.03 -12.71
C ALA A 75 -2.06 21.41 -12.03
N VAL A 76 -2.42 21.50 -10.75
CA VAL A 76 -2.10 22.65 -9.91
C VAL A 76 -0.74 22.38 -9.28
N THR A 77 0.25 23.20 -9.64
CA THR A 77 1.52 23.34 -8.92
C THR A 77 1.23 24.09 -7.63
N THR A 78 1.29 23.43 -6.47
CA THR A 78 1.06 24.09 -5.18
C THR A 78 2.32 24.83 -4.73
N GLU A 79 2.31 26.16 -4.87
CA GLU A 79 3.16 27.06 -4.07
C GLU A 79 2.73 26.99 -2.60
N GLN A 80 3.70 26.84 -1.69
CA GLN A 80 3.51 27.01 -0.26
C GLN A 80 3.18 28.48 0.05
N GLN A 81 2.03 28.73 0.69
CA GLN A 81 1.81 29.97 1.42
C GLN A 81 1.54 29.70 2.90
N THR A 82 2.35 30.37 3.69
CA THR A 82 2.37 30.55 5.14
C THR A 82 1.07 31.14 5.67
N THR A 83 0.67 30.74 6.88
CA THR A 83 -0.20 31.58 7.72
C THR A 83 0.19 31.46 9.20
N GLU A 84 0.13 32.61 9.83
CA GLU A 84 0.71 33.07 11.08
C GLU A 84 -0.09 32.57 12.30
N ALA A 85 0.60 32.41 13.44
CA ALA A 85 0.01 31.92 14.68
C ALA A 85 -0.74 33.05 15.41
N GLU A 86 -2.05 32.86 15.62
CA GLU A 86 -2.85 33.73 16.49
C GLU A 86 -2.95 33.14 17.90
N THR A 87 -2.61 33.96 18.90
CA THR A 87 -2.53 33.58 20.31
C THR A 87 -3.88 33.82 20.99
N ALA A 88 -4.55 32.75 21.43
CA ALA A 88 -5.74 32.84 22.27
C ALA A 88 -5.45 32.29 23.69
N THR A 89 -5.61 33.16 24.69
CA THR A 89 -5.52 32.81 26.11
C THR A 89 -6.82 32.18 26.58
N THR A 90 -6.78 30.92 27.01
CA THR A 90 -7.92 30.21 27.63
C THR A 90 -7.64 29.79 29.06
N THR A 91 -8.55 30.18 29.96
CA THR A 91 -8.62 29.85 31.39
C THR A 91 -8.86 28.34 31.61
N PRO A 92 -8.21 27.68 32.59
CA PRO A 92 -8.48 26.28 32.88
C PRO A 92 -9.80 26.13 33.62
N THR A 93 -10.77 25.41 33.04
CA THR A 93 -11.99 24.96 33.73
C THR A 93 -11.93 23.44 33.86
N THR A 94 -11.77 22.96 35.09
CA THR A 94 -11.73 21.53 35.42
C THR A 94 -13.13 20.92 35.27
N THR A 95 -13.35 20.17 34.20
CA THR A 95 -14.56 19.36 34.01
C THR A 95 -14.21 17.89 34.24
N THR A 96 -14.83 17.27 35.25
CA THR A 96 -14.65 15.85 35.56
C THR A 96 -15.46 15.00 34.58
N THR A 97 -14.82 14.52 33.51
CA THR A 97 -15.43 13.58 32.56
C THR A 97 -15.34 12.16 33.09
N THR A 98 -16.47 11.54 33.39
CA THR A 98 -16.58 10.12 33.72
C THR A 98 -16.39 9.28 32.45
N THR A 99 -15.24 8.61 32.32
CA THR A 99 -14.90 7.76 31.17
C THR A 99 -15.67 6.45 31.24
N THR A 100 -16.73 6.31 30.44
CA THR A 100 -17.37 5.01 30.17
C THR A 100 -16.54 4.25 29.15
N THR A 101 -15.88 3.17 29.59
CA THR A 101 -15.07 2.28 28.76
C THR A 101 -15.97 1.56 27.76
N THR A 102 -16.06 2.08 26.53
CA THR A 102 -16.70 1.38 25.41
C THR A 102 -15.64 0.44 24.84
N THR A 103 -15.73 -0.85 25.15
CA THR A 103 -14.87 -1.87 24.53
C THR A 103 -15.24 -1.99 23.06
N VAL A 104 -14.50 -1.26 22.22
CA VAL A 104 -14.50 -1.46 20.77
C VAL A 104 -14.16 -2.93 20.52
N PRO A 105 -15.03 -3.70 19.84
CA PRO A 105 -14.71 -5.08 19.51
C PRO A 105 -13.42 -5.11 18.68
N PRO A 106 -12.50 -6.06 18.95
CA PRO A 106 -11.23 -6.11 18.25
C PRO A 106 -11.48 -6.20 16.73
N PRO A 107 -10.66 -5.50 15.92
CA PRO A 107 -10.80 -5.53 14.46
C PRO A 107 -10.79 -6.98 13.98
N VAL A 108 -11.88 -7.37 13.31
CA VAL A 108 -12.08 -8.74 12.83
C VAL A 108 -11.26 -8.92 11.55
N CYS A 109 -10.36 -9.90 11.52
CA CYS A 109 -9.64 -10.22 10.28
C CYS A 109 -10.65 -10.62 9.19
N THR A 110 -10.52 -10.01 8.01
CA THR A 110 -11.34 -10.33 6.84
C THR A 110 -11.27 -11.83 6.51
N THR A 111 -12.39 -12.41 6.08
CA THR A 111 -12.44 -13.83 5.66
C THR A 111 -11.39 -14.11 4.57
N GLY A 112 -10.56 -15.13 4.79
CA GLY A 112 -9.45 -15.50 3.91
C GLY A 112 -8.07 -15.03 4.39
N PHE A 113 -8.00 -14.20 5.44
CA PHE A 113 -6.75 -13.84 6.10
C PHE A 113 -6.45 -14.76 7.28
N THR A 114 -5.18 -15.02 7.51
CA THR A 114 -4.68 -15.67 8.73
C THR A 114 -4.70 -14.66 9.87
N SER A 115 -5.34 -15.04 10.98
CA SER A 115 -5.38 -14.28 12.23
C SER A 115 -4.55 -14.99 13.30
N THR A 116 -3.36 -14.47 13.61
CA THR A 116 -2.56 -15.00 14.73
C THR A 116 -1.60 -13.96 15.28
N SER A 117 -1.33 -14.03 16.60
CA SER A 117 -0.37 -13.17 17.30
C SER A 117 -0.58 -11.66 17.11
N GLY A 118 -1.83 -11.23 16.96
CA GLY A 118 -2.17 -9.83 16.73
C GLY A 118 -1.88 -9.34 15.31
N TYR A 119 -1.75 -10.23 14.33
CA TYR A 119 -1.64 -9.89 12.92
C TYR A 119 -2.76 -10.54 12.11
N CYS A 120 -3.26 -9.80 11.12
CA CYS A 120 -4.18 -10.27 10.09
C CYS A 120 -3.45 -10.17 8.74
N PHE A 121 -3.07 -11.30 8.13
CA PHE A 121 -2.28 -11.29 6.90
C PHE A 121 -2.67 -12.40 5.93
N LEU A 122 -2.33 -12.23 4.65
CA LEU A 122 -2.52 -13.20 3.59
C LEU A 122 -1.19 -13.39 2.86
N ILE A 123 -0.75 -14.64 2.72
CA ILE A 123 0.40 -15.01 1.88
C ILE A 123 -0.13 -15.51 0.55
N SER A 124 0.27 -14.86 -0.55
CA SER A 124 -0.24 -15.18 -1.88
C SER A 124 0.20 -16.57 -2.36
N THR A 125 -0.62 -17.20 -3.19
CA THR A 125 -0.28 -18.44 -3.92
C THR A 125 0.07 -18.19 -5.39
N ILE A 126 0.05 -16.93 -5.83
CA ILE A 126 0.32 -16.52 -7.21
C ILE A 126 1.40 -15.43 -7.23
N LYS A 127 2.15 -15.38 -8.32
CA LYS A 127 3.20 -14.37 -8.52
C LYS A 127 2.68 -13.13 -9.22
N ARG A 128 3.17 -11.95 -8.83
CA ARG A 128 2.83 -10.65 -9.40
C ARG A 128 4.04 -9.71 -9.35
N SER A 129 4.04 -8.67 -10.19
CA SER A 129 4.91 -7.50 -9.97
C SER A 129 4.54 -6.80 -8.68
N TRP A 130 5.45 -6.02 -8.10
CA TRP A 130 5.19 -5.32 -6.84
C TRP A 130 3.93 -4.44 -6.90
N THR A 131 3.78 -3.65 -7.97
CA THR A 131 2.61 -2.78 -8.18
C THR A 131 1.31 -3.59 -8.29
N SER A 132 1.34 -4.72 -8.99
CA SER A 132 0.18 -5.61 -9.12
C SER A 132 -0.14 -6.34 -7.80
N ALA A 133 0.88 -6.67 -7.01
CA ALA A 133 0.73 -7.23 -5.68
C ALA A 133 0.07 -6.24 -4.71
N ARG A 134 0.56 -4.99 -4.67
CA ARG A 134 -0.05 -3.89 -3.88
C ARG A 134 -1.51 -3.67 -4.25
N THR A 135 -1.80 -3.62 -5.55
CA THR A 135 -3.17 -3.51 -6.06
C THR A 135 -4.04 -4.67 -5.59
N SER A 136 -3.50 -5.89 -5.60
CA SER A 136 -4.22 -7.07 -5.12
C SER A 136 -4.53 -7.00 -3.62
N CYS A 137 -3.58 -6.56 -2.80
CA CYS A 137 -3.80 -6.38 -1.36
C CYS A 137 -4.89 -5.34 -1.07
N ARG A 138 -4.83 -4.17 -1.74
CA ARG A 138 -5.83 -3.11 -1.61
C ARG A 138 -7.23 -3.53 -2.08
N GLY A 139 -7.31 -4.51 -2.98
CA GLY A 139 -8.57 -5.13 -3.38
C GLY A 139 -9.36 -5.78 -2.24
N TYR A 140 -8.73 -6.07 -1.09
CA TYR A 140 -9.39 -6.62 0.10
C TYR A 140 -9.94 -5.55 1.06
N GLY A 141 -9.92 -4.27 0.69
CA GLY A 141 -10.45 -3.17 1.51
C GLY A 141 -9.36 -2.52 2.36
N ASN A 142 -9.37 -2.74 3.68
CA ASN A 142 -8.42 -2.14 4.62
C ASN A 142 -7.07 -2.87 4.69
N ALA A 143 -6.61 -3.40 3.56
CA ALA A 143 -5.35 -4.13 3.47
C ALA A 143 -4.38 -3.47 2.47
N ASP A 144 -3.09 -3.62 2.72
CA ASP A 144 -2.01 -3.22 1.80
C ASP A 144 -0.89 -4.29 1.86
N LEU A 145 0.22 -4.11 1.15
CA LEU A 145 1.39 -4.96 1.32
C LEU A 145 1.90 -4.90 2.76
N LEU A 146 2.41 -6.04 3.24
CA LEU A 146 2.98 -6.19 4.57
C LEU A 146 4.08 -5.16 4.84
N VAL A 147 3.92 -4.34 5.86
CA VAL A 147 4.96 -3.50 6.43
C VAL A 147 5.64 -4.24 7.57
N ILE A 148 6.97 -4.33 7.57
CA ILE A 148 7.73 -4.85 8.71
C ILE A 148 8.52 -3.71 9.33
N ASP A 149 8.10 -3.28 10.51
CA ASP A 149 8.60 -2.06 11.17
C ASP A 149 9.20 -2.32 12.57
N SER A 150 9.32 -3.59 12.95
CA SER A 150 9.91 -3.98 14.23
C SER A 150 10.56 -5.35 14.15
N SER A 151 11.55 -5.57 15.01
CA SER A 151 12.21 -6.87 15.17
C SER A 151 11.23 -7.97 15.60
N THR A 152 10.23 -7.63 16.41
CA THR A 152 9.16 -8.54 16.82
C THR A 152 8.32 -8.99 15.61
N LYS A 153 7.90 -8.06 14.75
CA LYS A 153 7.14 -8.38 13.54
C LYS A 153 7.97 -9.20 12.55
N GLN A 154 9.25 -8.83 12.35
CA GLN A 154 10.18 -9.61 11.52
C GLN A 154 10.33 -11.05 12.03
N THR A 155 10.54 -11.22 13.34
CA THR A 155 10.73 -12.54 13.96
C THR A 155 9.47 -13.38 13.82
N PHE A 156 8.30 -12.78 14.01
CA PHE A 156 7.01 -13.44 13.81
C PHE A 156 6.87 -13.97 12.38
N PHE A 157 7.05 -13.12 11.35
CA PHE A 157 6.90 -13.54 9.96
C PHE A 157 7.97 -14.55 9.54
N ASN A 158 9.22 -14.40 9.98
CA ASN A 158 10.27 -15.40 9.73
C ASN A 158 9.87 -16.78 10.25
N ASN A 159 9.40 -16.86 11.50
CA ASN A 159 9.02 -18.13 12.11
C ASN A 159 7.76 -18.71 11.47
N TYR A 160 6.73 -17.87 11.23
CA TYR A 160 5.50 -18.31 10.57
C TYR A 160 5.80 -18.86 9.18
N MET A 161 6.57 -18.15 8.37
CA MET A 161 6.88 -18.56 7.01
C MET A 161 7.70 -19.86 6.98
N LYS A 162 8.72 -19.99 7.82
CA LYS A 162 9.52 -21.22 7.92
C LYS A 162 8.68 -22.43 8.36
N ASN A 163 7.89 -22.27 9.41
CA ASN A 163 7.10 -23.36 9.99
C ASN A 163 5.97 -23.84 9.06
N ASN A 164 5.54 -22.99 8.12
CA ASN A 164 4.50 -23.31 7.14
C ASN A 164 5.04 -23.53 5.71
N GLY A 165 6.36 -23.66 5.53
CA GLY A 165 6.96 -23.99 4.23
C GLY A 165 6.99 -22.85 3.21
N HIS A 166 6.77 -21.60 3.63
CA HIS A 166 6.82 -20.41 2.78
C HIS A 166 8.26 -19.92 2.57
N LEU A 167 9.08 -20.71 1.87
CA LEU A 167 10.52 -20.47 1.67
C LEU A 167 10.87 -19.85 0.29
N ASN A 168 9.87 -19.39 -0.46
CA ASN A 168 10.07 -18.63 -1.70
C ASN A 168 10.49 -17.17 -1.42
N SER A 169 10.68 -16.38 -2.48
CA SER A 169 10.75 -14.91 -2.47
C SER A 169 9.36 -14.28 -2.40
N TYR A 170 9.21 -13.21 -1.61
CA TYR A 170 7.95 -12.50 -1.44
C TYR A 170 8.13 -10.97 -1.46
N HIS A 171 7.36 -10.28 -2.30
CA HIS A 171 7.15 -8.84 -2.21
C HIS A 171 6.52 -8.46 -0.87
N PHE A 172 7.00 -7.37 -0.30
CA PHE A 172 6.41 -6.71 0.87
C PHE A 172 6.45 -5.19 0.69
N GLY A 173 5.95 -4.45 1.68
CA GLY A 173 5.62 -3.04 1.58
C GLY A 173 6.79 -2.06 1.46
N VAL A 174 8.02 -2.52 1.18
CA VAL A 174 9.18 -1.66 0.96
C VAL A 174 9.33 -1.35 -0.54
N HIS A 175 9.56 -0.08 -0.87
CA HIS A 175 9.85 0.35 -2.24
C HIS A 175 10.77 1.57 -2.29
N HIS A 176 11.43 1.77 -3.43
CA HIS A 176 12.21 2.94 -3.78
C HIS A 176 11.62 3.66 -5.01
N ILE A 177 10.39 3.33 -5.37
CA ILE A 177 9.70 3.99 -6.49
C ILE A 177 9.41 5.44 -6.09
N TYR A 178 9.87 6.41 -6.92
CA TYR A 178 9.66 7.87 -6.79
C TYR A 178 10.44 8.61 -5.71
N SER A 179 11.35 7.98 -4.97
CA SER A 179 12.04 8.67 -3.89
C SER A 179 13.41 9.22 -4.28
N ASN A 180 13.79 10.34 -3.66
CA ASN A 180 15.06 11.04 -3.91
C ASN A 180 16.29 10.31 -3.32
N GLY A 181 16.16 9.03 -2.96
CA GLY A 181 17.29 8.17 -2.60
C GLY A 181 17.08 7.19 -1.43
N ASN A 182 15.91 7.15 -0.80
CA ASN A 182 15.66 6.29 0.38
C ASN A 182 14.45 5.37 0.17
N PHE A 183 14.52 4.13 0.68
CA PHE A 183 13.35 3.24 0.68
C PHE A 183 12.22 3.81 1.54
N GLU A 184 10.99 3.56 1.11
CA GLU A 184 9.74 3.94 1.76
C GLU A 184 8.87 2.71 1.99
N LEU A 185 8.03 2.80 3.01
CA LEU A 185 7.01 1.82 3.34
C LEU A 185 5.68 2.26 2.73
N VAL A 186 4.83 1.29 2.36
CA VAL A 186 3.51 1.58 1.77
C VAL A 186 2.56 2.37 2.68
N ASP A 187 2.89 2.51 3.97
CA ASP A 187 2.19 3.35 4.95
C ASP A 187 2.71 4.81 5.03
N GLY A 188 3.66 5.17 4.16
CA GLY A 188 4.22 6.52 4.04
C GLY A 188 5.44 6.78 4.92
N ARG A 189 5.86 5.84 5.77
CA ARG A 189 7.12 5.97 6.52
C ARG A 189 8.31 5.77 5.59
N THR A 190 9.26 6.69 5.61
CA THR A 190 10.55 6.53 4.94
C THR A 190 11.52 5.72 5.79
N GLN A 191 12.61 5.22 5.23
CA GLN A 191 13.68 4.56 5.97
C GLN A 191 14.27 5.44 7.10
N ALA A 192 14.24 6.76 6.96
CA ALA A 192 14.66 7.69 8.03
C ALA A 192 13.69 7.68 9.23
N THR A 193 12.42 7.42 8.98
CA THR A 193 11.36 7.34 10.00
C THR A 193 11.03 5.90 10.43
N ALA A 194 11.35 4.92 9.59
CA ALA A 194 11.24 3.51 9.88
C ALA A 194 12.42 3.14 10.79
N THR A 195 12.14 2.94 12.08
CA THR A 195 13.14 2.62 13.10
C THR A 195 13.74 1.21 12.97
N PHE A 196 13.41 0.47 11.91
CA PHE A 196 13.78 -0.93 11.73
C PHE A 196 14.00 -1.28 10.25
N THR A 197 15.08 -1.99 9.98
CA THR A 197 15.33 -2.65 8.69
C THR A 197 15.94 -4.04 8.90
N TYR A 198 15.71 -4.97 7.97
CA TYR A 198 16.25 -6.33 8.05
C TYR A 198 16.95 -6.78 6.75
N TRP A 199 17.72 -5.86 6.16
CA TRP A 199 18.48 -6.10 4.94
C TRP A 199 19.47 -7.27 5.04
N GLY A 200 19.61 -7.98 3.92
CA GLY A 200 20.66 -8.95 3.66
C GLY A 200 22.05 -8.35 3.81
N THR A 201 23.05 -9.21 4.05
CA THR A 201 24.45 -8.77 3.97
C THR A 201 24.73 -8.26 2.57
N GLY A 202 25.10 -6.99 2.45
CA GLY A 202 25.35 -6.33 1.17
C GLY A 202 24.13 -5.65 0.54
N GLU A 203 22.97 -5.70 1.21
CA GLU A 203 21.74 -5.07 0.74
C GLU A 203 21.37 -3.82 1.60
N PRO A 204 20.60 -2.86 1.05
CA PRO A 204 20.21 -2.79 -0.35
C PRO A 204 21.37 -2.38 -1.25
N ASN A 205 21.49 -2.99 -2.43
CA ASN A 205 22.63 -2.79 -3.33
C ASN A 205 22.32 -1.87 -4.52
N ASN A 206 21.04 -1.60 -4.77
CA ASN A 206 20.53 -0.70 -5.80
C ASN A 206 21.03 -0.99 -7.23
N ILE A 207 21.28 -2.26 -7.58
CA ILE A 207 21.90 -2.63 -8.87
C ILE A 207 20.90 -2.89 -10.01
N ASP A 208 19.61 -3.02 -9.70
CA ASP A 208 18.58 -3.48 -10.66
C ASP A 208 17.81 -2.33 -11.35
N GLY A 209 18.31 -1.10 -11.28
CA GLY A 209 17.75 0.07 -11.96
C GLY A 209 17.13 1.10 -11.01
N PRO A 210 16.35 2.06 -11.53
CA PRO A 210 15.84 3.18 -10.75
C PRO A 210 14.63 2.83 -9.86
N ASP A 211 13.83 1.83 -10.26
CA ASP A 211 12.62 1.42 -9.54
C ASP A 211 12.86 0.09 -8.82
N LEU A 212 13.17 0.20 -7.54
CA LEU A 212 13.52 -0.96 -6.71
C LEU A 212 12.44 -1.23 -5.67
N CYS A 213 12.17 -2.51 -5.44
CA CYS A 213 11.15 -2.97 -4.51
C CYS A 213 11.74 -4.01 -3.57
N GLY A 214 11.15 -4.12 -2.37
CA GLY A 214 11.61 -5.01 -1.33
C GLY A 214 11.09 -6.44 -1.50
N PHE A 215 12.00 -7.40 -1.32
CA PHE A 215 11.74 -8.83 -1.30
C PHE A 215 12.16 -9.42 0.05
N ILE A 216 11.30 -10.23 0.65
CA ILE A 216 11.66 -11.13 1.75
C ILE A 216 12.19 -12.42 1.14
N ASN A 217 13.34 -12.88 1.65
CA ASN A 217 13.95 -14.15 1.27
C ASN A 217 14.36 -14.28 -0.20
N TRP A 218 15.00 -13.24 -0.72
CA TRP A 218 15.59 -13.28 -2.05
C TRP A 218 16.61 -14.43 -2.16
N LYS A 219 16.56 -15.18 -3.28
CA LYS A 219 17.32 -16.43 -3.53
C LYS A 219 16.96 -17.63 -2.63
N ASN A 220 15.82 -17.60 -1.93
CA ASN A 220 15.25 -18.75 -1.22
C ASN A 220 16.14 -19.31 -0.11
N SER A 221 16.69 -18.44 0.75
CA SER A 221 17.42 -18.87 1.96
C SER A 221 16.50 -19.66 2.90
N VAL A 222 17.06 -20.64 3.60
CA VAL A 222 16.35 -21.45 4.60
C VAL A 222 16.69 -21.03 6.05
N THR A 223 17.74 -20.23 6.24
CA THR A 223 18.27 -19.88 7.57
C THR A 223 17.78 -18.54 8.09
N GLU A 224 17.79 -17.48 7.28
CA GLU A 224 17.27 -16.16 7.62
C GLU A 224 16.57 -15.54 6.40
N LEU A 225 15.28 -15.21 6.55
CA LEU A 225 14.47 -14.60 5.50
C LEU A 225 14.72 -13.08 5.46
N ARG A 226 15.96 -12.69 5.12
CA ARG A 226 16.38 -11.28 5.06
C ARG A 226 15.81 -10.56 3.84
N TRP A 227 15.84 -9.23 3.91
CA TRP A 227 15.35 -8.39 2.82
C TRP A 227 16.39 -8.18 1.73
N ASN A 228 15.90 -7.97 0.51
CA ASN A 228 16.69 -7.63 -0.67
C ASN A 228 15.90 -6.59 -1.48
N ASP A 229 16.59 -5.75 -2.22
CA ASP A 229 15.98 -4.88 -3.21
C ASP A 229 16.17 -5.45 -4.63
N GLY A 230 15.26 -5.15 -5.54
CA GLY A 230 15.36 -5.60 -6.92
C GLY A 230 14.29 -4.95 -7.78
N ALA A 231 14.34 -5.19 -9.09
CA ALA A 231 13.41 -4.56 -10.01
C ALA A 231 11.94 -4.83 -9.63
N CYS A 232 11.14 -3.78 -9.46
CA CYS A 232 9.73 -3.88 -9.10
C CYS A 232 8.89 -4.71 -10.10
N THR A 233 9.39 -4.91 -11.32
CA THR A 233 8.79 -5.71 -12.38
C THR A 233 8.90 -7.22 -12.17
N TYR A 234 9.79 -7.69 -11.27
CA TYR A 234 9.94 -9.12 -11.00
C TYR A 234 8.65 -9.75 -10.49
N GLN A 235 8.32 -10.91 -11.04
CA GLN A 235 7.13 -11.67 -10.68
C GLN A 235 7.44 -12.56 -9.48
N ASP A 236 6.92 -12.18 -8.31
CA ASP A 236 7.10 -12.95 -7.08
C ASP A 236 5.81 -13.05 -6.28
N TYR A 237 5.81 -13.97 -5.31
CA TYR A 237 4.73 -14.04 -4.33
C TYR A 237 4.71 -12.74 -3.51
N TYR A 238 3.67 -12.52 -2.73
CA TYR A 238 3.51 -11.31 -1.93
C TYR A 238 2.75 -11.59 -0.65
N ILE A 239 2.91 -10.70 0.32
CA ILE A 239 2.21 -10.78 1.60
C ILE A 239 1.39 -9.51 1.77
N CYS A 240 0.08 -9.68 2.00
CA CYS A 240 -0.82 -8.60 2.37
C CYS A 240 -1.01 -8.58 3.88
N GLU A 241 -1.23 -7.41 4.46
CA GLU A 241 -1.70 -7.26 5.83
C GLU A 241 -2.90 -6.33 5.92
N VAL A 242 -3.77 -6.59 6.90
CA VAL A 242 -4.89 -5.70 7.23
C VAL A 242 -4.42 -4.70 8.28
N ASN A 243 -4.69 -3.42 8.02
CA ASN A 243 -4.49 -2.36 8.99
C ASN A 243 -5.59 -2.46 10.05
N MET A 244 -5.22 -2.98 11.21
CA MET A 244 -6.06 -3.04 12.40
C MET A 244 -6.02 -1.69 13.11
N SER A 245 -6.90 -0.77 12.70
CA SER A 245 -7.15 0.53 13.36
C SER A 245 -8.00 0.38 14.61
#